data_AF-A0A3A6UBC4-F1
#
_entry.id   AF-A0A3A6UBC4-F1
#
_cell.length_a   1.000
_cell.length_b   1.000
_cell.length_c   1.000
_cell.angle_alpha   90.00
_cell.angle_beta   90.00
_cell.angle_gamma   90.00
#
_symmetry.space_group_name_H-M   'P 1'
#
loop_
_entity.id
_entity.type
_entity.pdbx_description
1 polymer ?
#
loop_
_entity_poly.entity_id
_entity_poly.type
_entity_poly.pdbx_seq_one_letter_code
_entity_poly.pdbx_strand_id
1 'polypeptide(L)'
;MHIALKAGLYSAFVLPGSGHLLLKKRYRGYAFIAVTLISLIMLLQSIMAISQQVADKIVSGELPIELGQIMAEIHQGIYGELLVSAGFEFKLLVACWLLSTIDSIREGLKAYQQGLK
;
A
#
# COMPACT_ATOMS: atom_id res chain seq x y z
N MET A 1 -15.57 11.37 -20.11
CA MET A 1 -14.61 10.28 -19.84
C MET A 1 -13.28 10.75 -19.26
N HIS A 2 -12.70 11.87 -19.73
CA HIS A 2 -11.39 12.37 -19.27
C HIS A 2 -11.25 12.54 -17.74
N ILE A 3 -12.27 13.08 -17.05
CA ILE A 3 -12.22 13.26 -15.59
C ILE A 3 -12.25 11.94 -14.80
N ALA A 4 -12.90 10.91 -15.33
CA ALA A 4 -12.94 9.58 -14.70
C ALA A 4 -11.58 8.89 -14.78
N LEU A 5 -10.92 8.97 -15.94
CA LEU A 5 -9.56 8.47 -16.11
C LEU A 5 -8.59 9.24 -15.20
N LYS A 6 -8.70 10.57 -15.14
CA LYS A 6 -7.87 11.39 -14.25
C LYS A 6 -8.07 11.00 -12.79
N ALA A 7 -9.30 10.81 -12.32
CA ALA A 7 -9.57 10.36 -10.96
C ALA A 7 -8.93 8.99 -10.67
N GLY A 8 -9.08 8.03 -11.59
CA GLY A 8 -8.44 6.71 -11.49
C GLY A 8 -6.92 6.80 -11.39
N LEU A 9 -6.28 7.58 -12.27
CA LEU A 9 -4.83 7.76 -12.27
C LEU A 9 -4.31 8.39 -10.97
N TYR A 10 -5.05 9.36 -10.40
CA TYR A 10 -4.68 9.93 -9.11
C TYR A 10 -4.75 8.87 -8.01
N SER A 11 -5.86 8.12 -7.88
CA SER A 11 -5.96 7.05 -6.88
C SER A 11 -4.92 5.95 -7.08
N ALA A 12 -4.57 5.62 -8.33
CA ALA A 12 -3.61 4.57 -8.64
C ALA A 12 -2.16 4.98 -8.35
N PHE A 13 -1.75 6.20 -8.70
CA PHE A 13 -0.34 6.60 -8.74
C PHE A 13 0.07 7.68 -7.75
N VAL A 14 -0.87 8.46 -7.22
CA VAL A 14 -0.55 9.47 -6.20
C VAL A 14 -0.74 8.90 -4.81
N LEU A 15 -1.97 8.47 -4.51
CA LEU A 15 -2.35 7.86 -3.24
C LEU A 15 -3.75 7.27 -3.38
N PRO A 16 -4.01 6.03 -2.91
CA PRO A 16 -5.37 5.49 -2.86
C PRO A 16 -6.31 6.47 -2.13
N GLY A 17 -7.31 6.98 -2.86
CA GLY A 17 -8.35 7.90 -2.36
C GLY A 17 -8.18 9.32 -2.87
N SER A 18 -7.03 9.69 -3.43
CA SER A 18 -6.79 11.01 -3.99
C SER A 18 -7.67 11.32 -5.22
N GLY A 19 -8.07 10.28 -5.98
CA GLY A 19 -9.04 10.41 -7.07
C GLY A 19 -10.40 10.95 -6.60
N HIS A 20 -10.85 10.56 -5.41
CA HIS A 20 -12.08 11.08 -4.81
C HIS A 20 -11.96 12.54 -4.39
N LEU A 21 -10.77 12.99 -3.98
CA LEU A 21 -10.52 14.39 -3.64
C LEU A 21 -10.61 15.29 -4.88
N LEU A 22 -10.10 14.81 -6.03
CA LEU A 22 -10.27 15.48 -7.32
C LEU A 22 -11.76 15.66 -7.68
N LEU A 23 -12.57 14.65 -7.38
CA LEU A 23 -14.03 14.65 -7.61
C LEU A 23 -14.83 15.37 -6.51
N LYS A 24 -14.17 16.06 -5.57
CA LYS A 24 -14.75 16.72 -4.39
C LYS A 24 -15.52 15.77 -3.44
N LYS A 25 -15.34 14.45 -3.58
CA LYS A 25 -15.92 13.41 -2.70
C LYS A 25 -15.01 13.19 -1.48
N ARG A 26 -14.82 14.24 -0.67
CA ARG A 26 -13.83 14.31 0.41
C ARG A 26 -13.96 13.19 1.44
N TYR A 27 -15.17 12.89 1.90
CA TYR A 27 -15.39 11.83 2.89
C TYR A 27 -14.88 10.45 2.44
N ARG A 28 -15.16 10.06 1.18
CA ARG A 28 -14.66 8.81 0.61
C ARG A 28 -13.15 8.83 0.41
N GLY A 29 -12.62 9.95 -0.09
CA GLY A 29 -11.18 10.11 -0.28
C GLY A 29 -10.41 9.97 1.03
N TYR A 30 -10.83 10.68 2.08
CA TYR A 30 -10.18 10.59 3.39
C TYR A 30 -10.32 9.20 4.02
N ALA A 31 -11.43 8.49 3.82
CA ALA A 31 -11.57 7.12 4.30
C ALA A 31 -10.53 6.17 3.68
N PHE A 32 -10.39 6.19 2.34
CA PHE A 32 -9.37 5.37 1.67
C PHE A 32 -7.94 5.78 2.04
N ILE A 33 -7.68 7.09 2.18
CA ILE A 33 -6.38 7.60 2.61
C ILE A 33 -6.05 7.13 4.04
N ALA A 34 -7.00 7.20 4.97
CA ALA A 34 -6.80 6.74 6.34
C ALA A 34 -6.47 5.25 6.39
N VAL A 35 -7.23 4.40 5.68
CA VAL A 35 -6.94 2.96 5.59
C VAL A 35 -5.56 2.72 4.97
N THR A 36 -5.21 3.46 3.92
CA THR A 36 -3.88 3.36 3.29
C THR A 36 -2.76 3.68 4.26
N LEU A 37 -2.88 4.76 5.04
CA LEU A 37 -1.89 5.16 6.03
C LEU A 37 -1.78 4.13 7.15
N ILE A 38 -2.90 3.59 7.64
CA ILE A 38 -2.90 2.53 8.66
C ILE A 38 -2.17 1.30 8.14
N SER A 39 -2.49 0.81 6.95
CA SER A 39 -1.82 -0.35 6.36
C SER A 39 -0.33 -0.11 6.15
N LEU A 40 0.06 1.11 5.75
CA LEU A 40 1.46 1.47 5.56
C LEU A 40 2.23 1.49 6.89
N ILE A 41 1.64 2.04 7.95
CA ILE A 41 2.23 2.02 9.30
C ILE A 41 2.43 0.59 9.78
N MET A 42 1.43 -0.28 9.61
CA MET A 42 1.55 -1.68 9.99
C MET A 42 2.65 -2.39 9.17
N LEU A 43 2.72 -2.13 7.87
CA LEU A 43 3.76 -2.70 7.01
C LEU A 43 5.18 -2.24 7.42
N LEU A 44 5.33 -0.98 7.82
CA LEU A 44 6.60 -0.47 8.36
C LEU A 44 6.96 -1.16 9.68
N GLN A 45 5.99 -1.45 10.55
CA GLN A 45 6.24 -2.20 11.78
C GLN A 45 6.75 -3.61 11.49
N SER A 46 6.16 -4.31 10.53
CA SER A 46 6.62 -5.64 10.11
C SER A 46 8.04 -5.60 9.54
N ILE A 47 8.36 -4.60 8.69
CA ILE A 47 9.72 -4.42 8.16
C ILE A 47 10.73 -4.19 9.29
N MET A 48 10.38 -3.34 10.27
CA MET A 48 11.23 -3.08 11.42
C MET A 48 11.43 -4.34 12.27
N ALA A 49 10.39 -5.16 12.45
CA ALA A 49 10.50 -6.42 13.17
C ALA A 49 11.48 -7.40 12.48
N ILE A 50 11.35 -7.56 11.15
CA ILE A 50 12.29 -8.39 10.36
C ILE A 50 13.72 -7.85 10.51
N SER A 51 13.91 -6.53 10.42
CA SER A 51 15.23 -5.92 10.58
C SER A 51 15.84 -6.16 11.96
N GLN A 52 15.03 -6.10 13.03
CA GLN A 52 15.50 -6.37 14.39
C GLN A 52 15.88 -7.84 14.55
N GLN A 53 15.07 -8.77 14.05
CA GLN A 53 15.38 -10.20 14.11
C GLN A 53 16.71 -10.51 13.40
N VAL A 54 16.96 -9.92 12.24
CA VAL A 54 18.24 -10.10 11.53
C VAL A 54 19.40 -9.52 12.34
N ALA A 55 19.24 -8.35 12.95
CA ALA A 55 20.27 -7.75 13.81
C ALA A 55 20.57 -8.62 15.04
N ASP A 56 19.53 -9.17 15.69
CA ASP A 56 19.67 -10.05 16.85
C ASP A 56 20.44 -11.33 16.48
N LYS A 57 20.16 -11.93 15.32
CA LYS A 57 20.90 -13.10 14.81
C LYS A 57 22.38 -12.80 14.54
N ILE A 58 22.70 -11.59 14.10
CA ILE A 58 24.09 -11.17 13.90
C ILE A 58 24.81 -11.06 15.25
N VAL A 59 24.17 -10.42 16.24
CA VAL A 59 24.77 -10.19 17.56
C VAL A 59 24.91 -11.51 18.35
N SER A 60 23.97 -12.44 18.22
CA SER A 60 24.05 -13.76 18.86
C SER A 60 25.10 -14.68 18.23
N GLY A 61 25.64 -14.32 17.06
CA GLY A 61 26.58 -15.14 16.30
C GLY A 61 25.93 -16.25 15.47
N GLU A 62 24.59 -16.29 15.41
CA GLU A 62 23.83 -17.22 14.55
C GLU A 62 23.96 -16.87 13.07
N LEU A 63 24.07 -15.58 12.74
CA LEU A 63 24.25 -15.08 11.39
C LEU A 63 25.64 -14.41 11.26
N PRO A 64 26.54 -14.96 10.43
CA PRO A 64 27.81 -14.32 10.10
C PRO A 64 27.63 -12.92 9.52
N ILE A 65 28.57 -12.00 9.82
CA ILE A 65 28.65 -10.68 9.19
C ILE A 65 29.23 -10.82 7.77
N GLU A 66 28.51 -11.53 6.92
CA GLU A 66 28.80 -11.75 5.51
C GLU A 66 27.60 -11.25 4.71
N LEU A 67 27.85 -10.39 3.71
CA LEU A 67 26.81 -9.65 3.01
C LEU A 67 25.84 -10.57 2.25
N GLY A 68 26.34 -11.64 1.65
CA GLY A 68 25.52 -12.63 0.95
C GLY A 68 24.51 -13.30 1.88
N GLN A 69 24.95 -13.74 3.05
CA GLN A 69 24.07 -14.38 4.04
C GLN A 69 23.05 -13.41 4.64
N ILE A 70 23.46 -12.17 4.96
CA ILE A 70 22.54 -11.14 5.45
C ILE A 70 21.45 -10.86 4.42
N MET A 71 21.81 -10.70 3.15
CA MET A 71 20.83 -10.45 2.09
C MET A 71 19.89 -11.63 1.88
N ALA A 72 20.38 -12.86 1.98
CA ALA A 72 19.54 -14.06 1.89
C ALA A 72 18.52 -14.12 3.04
N GLU A 73 18.93 -13.81 4.27
CA GLU A 73 18.06 -13.81 5.46
C GLU A 73 16.98 -12.72 5.36
N ILE A 74 17.38 -11.49 5.00
CA ILE A 74 16.42 -10.40 4.77
C ILE A 74 15.43 -10.78 3.67
N HIS A 75 15.92 -11.38 2.57
CA HIS A 75 15.06 -11.80 1.48
C HIS A 75 14.08 -12.89 1.93
N GLN A 76 14.52 -13.88 2.72
CA GLN A 76 13.61 -14.89 3.28
C GLN A 76 12.57 -14.27 4.22
N GLY A 77 12.96 -13.36 5.11
CA GLY A 77 12.03 -12.66 6.01
C GLY A 77 10.96 -11.88 5.24
N ILE A 78 11.37 -11.07 4.26
CA ILE A 78 10.43 -10.28 3.44
C ILE A 78 9.59 -11.22 2.55
N TYR A 79 10.21 -12.16 1.85
CA TYR A 79 9.50 -12.99 0.88
C TYR A 79 8.57 -13.98 1.59
N GLY A 80 9.02 -14.61 2.67
CA GLY A 80 8.24 -15.58 3.45
C GLY A 80 7.10 -14.93 4.24
N GLU A 81 7.41 -13.89 5.02
CA GLU A 81 6.44 -13.31 5.96
C GLU A 81 5.57 -12.23 5.33
N LEU A 82 6.14 -11.39 4.45
CA LEU A 82 5.43 -10.24 3.89
C LEU A 82 4.78 -10.53 2.53
N LEU A 83 5.46 -11.23 1.61
CA LEU A 83 5.01 -11.37 0.20
C LEU A 83 4.27 -12.68 -0.10
N VAL A 84 4.80 -13.85 0.30
CA VAL A 84 4.21 -15.17 -0.01
C VAL A 84 3.05 -15.50 0.92
N SER A 85 3.21 -15.29 2.23
CA SER A 85 2.08 -15.30 3.16
C SER A 85 1.08 -14.17 2.85
N ALA A 86 1.58 -13.10 2.20
CA ALA A 86 0.89 -11.84 1.99
C ALA A 86 0.30 -11.38 3.32
N GLY A 87 1.16 -10.84 4.18
CA GLY A 87 0.78 -10.32 5.49
C GLY A 87 -0.52 -9.53 5.39
N PHE A 88 -1.37 -9.64 6.40
CA PHE A 88 -2.69 -9.01 6.40
C PHE A 88 -2.62 -7.52 6.04
N GLU A 89 -1.55 -6.85 6.46
CA GLU A 89 -1.19 -5.46 6.16
C GLU A 89 -1.03 -5.21 4.66
N PHE A 90 -0.27 -6.06 3.98
CA PHE A 90 -0.03 -5.97 2.54
C PHE A 90 -1.31 -6.25 1.74
N LYS A 91 -2.07 -7.29 2.14
CA LYS A 91 -3.38 -7.60 1.54
C LYS A 91 -4.34 -6.43 1.69
N LEU A 92 -4.39 -5.83 2.88
CA LEU A 92 -5.25 -4.69 3.18
C LEU A 92 -4.85 -3.48 2.32
N LEU A 93 -3.56 -3.20 2.19
CA LEU A 93 -3.04 -2.12 1.34
C LEU A 93 -3.41 -2.33 -0.13
N VAL A 94 -3.14 -3.52 -0.69
CA VAL A 94 -3.44 -3.83 -2.10
C VAL A 94 -4.94 -3.81 -2.35
N ALA A 95 -5.76 -4.38 -1.45
CA ALA A 95 -7.21 -4.35 -1.56
C ALA A 95 -7.74 -2.90 -1.53
N CYS A 96 -7.27 -2.08 -0.59
CA CYS A 96 -7.63 -0.67 -0.50
C CYS A 96 -7.22 0.10 -1.77
N TRP A 97 -6.03 -0.16 -2.30
CA TRP A 97 -5.53 0.46 -3.52
C TRP A 97 -6.39 0.14 -4.75
N LEU A 98 -6.70 -1.14 -4.98
CA LEU A 98 -7.54 -1.58 -6.09
C LEU A 98 -8.98 -1.05 -5.95
N LEU A 99 -9.57 -1.18 -4.76
CA LEU A 99 -10.93 -0.70 -4.49
C LEU A 99 -11.04 0.80 -4.67
N SER A 100 -10.08 1.57 -4.16
CA SER A 100 -10.07 3.01 -4.30
C SER A 100 -9.90 3.46 -5.75
N THR A 101 -9.04 2.80 -6.50
CA THR A 101 -8.85 3.07 -7.93
C THR A 101 -10.14 2.82 -8.70
N ILE A 102 -10.75 1.65 -8.54
CA ILE A 102 -12.01 1.30 -9.21
C ILE A 102 -13.14 2.24 -8.78
N ASP A 103 -13.30 2.53 -7.48
CA ASP A 103 -14.37 3.40 -6.99
C ASP A 103 -14.22 4.83 -7.50
N SER A 104 -12.98 5.35 -7.56
CA SER A 104 -12.73 6.71 -8.10
C SER A 104 -13.09 6.82 -9.59
N ILE A 105 -12.83 5.78 -10.39
CA ILE A 105 -13.25 5.72 -11.80
C ILE A 105 -14.79 5.70 -11.88
N ARG A 106 -15.45 4.87 -11.06
CA ARG A 106 -16.92 4.77 -11.03
C ARG A 106 -17.57 6.11 -10.66
N GLU A 107 -17.07 6.80 -9.65
CA GLU A 107 -17.56 8.12 -9.25
C GLU A 107 -17.28 9.18 -10.33
N GLY A 108 -16.13 9.09 -11.01
CA GLY A 108 -15.81 9.99 -12.13
C GLY A 108 -16.72 9.78 -13.35
N LEU A 109 -17.12 8.54 -13.63
CA LEU A 109 -18.09 8.22 -14.69
C LEU A 109 -19.47 8.80 -14.37
N LYS A 110 -19.93 8.69 -13.12
CA LYS A 110 -21.18 9.30 -12.67
C LYS A 110 -21.14 10.83 -12.76
N ALA A 111 -20.05 11.45 -12.32
CA ALA A 111 -19.87 12.90 -12.40
C ALA A 111 -19.94 13.40 -13.85
N TYR A 112 -19.31 12.66 -14.78
CA TYR A 112 -19.36 12.96 -16.21
C TYR A 112 -20.80 12.88 -16.77
N GLN A 113 -21.57 11.86 -16.39
CA GLN A 113 -22.98 11.71 -16.82
C GLN A 113 -23.87 12.85 -16.29
N GLN A 114 -23.53 13.41 -15.12
CA GLN A 114 -24.26 14.52 -14.49
C GLN A 114 -23.90 15.91 -15.06
N GLY A 115 -23.12 15.97 -16.15
CA GLY A 115 -22.75 17.24 -16.79
C GLY A 115 -21.65 18.02 -16.06
N LEU A 116 -21.02 17.43 -15.04
CA LEU A 116 -19.81 17.96 -14.43
C LEU A 116 -18.66 17.77 -15.44
N LYS A 117 -18.27 18.84 -16.14
CA LYS A 117 -17.12 18.84 -17.05
C LYS A 117 -15.80 18.80 -16.26
#